data_AF-A0A8J7DZS9-F1
#
_entry.id   AF-A0A8J7DZS9-F1
#
_cell.length_a   1.000
_cell.length_b   1.000
_cell.length_c   1.000
_cell.angle_alpha   90.00
_cell.angle_beta   90.00
_cell.angle_gamma   90.00
#
_symmetry.space_group_name_H-M   'P 1'
#
loop_
_entity.id
_entity.type
_entity.pdbx_description
1 polymer ?
#
loop_
_entity_poly.entity_id
_entity_poly.type
_entity_poly.pdbx_seq_one_letter_code
_entity_poly.pdbx_strand_id
1 'polypeptide(L)'
;MITFQQGNDLFQVNKNLASPTFADIDGDGDLDAVVGQNDGLVSVFLNDGTTTTPSFTEQVGAANPFNTYNTFVDGLGVFPTNAREPFTVSMPALADIDGDGDLDAFIGTLGDGDNPVGTDSSVRFFRNNGTAMMPMFVRDTAANPLDLADLGAAAYASPTFADIDGDGDLDALVGIRSTAGSTTGNTIFYENQGNNTTPTFVQNDAANPFQGVNIAAGAEVRVVPTFADADMDGDLDAFLGETNPVGGGSGTVRFFENRGTANNAMLFEVTGADNPFNDLNGTAALEQVAPAFADLNGDGFPDAIFGSRLPSTIRFFANTTNQTPPPPP
;
A
#
# COMPACT_ATOMS: atom_id res chain seq x y z
N MET A 1 15.91 17.94 -5.76
CA MET A 1 16.39 16.54 -5.78
C MET A 1 15.93 15.94 -4.47
N ILE A 2 15.02 14.98 -4.57
CA ILE A 2 14.47 14.29 -3.41
C ILE A 2 15.53 13.36 -2.85
N THR A 3 15.74 13.39 -1.53
CA THR A 3 16.76 12.56 -0.88
C THR A 3 16.20 11.90 0.36
N PHE A 4 16.51 10.61 0.52
CA PHE A 4 16.15 9.86 1.72
C PHE A 4 17.38 9.30 2.42
N GLN A 5 17.38 9.34 3.75
CA GLN A 5 18.44 8.77 4.58
C GLN A 5 17.89 7.63 5.42
N GLN A 6 18.53 6.45 5.36
CA GLN A 6 18.14 5.33 6.20
C GLN A 6 18.28 5.67 7.68
N GLY A 7 17.19 5.54 8.43
CA GLY A 7 17.19 5.62 9.89
C GLY A 7 17.23 4.23 10.54
N ASN A 8 16.83 4.16 11.81
CA ASN A 8 16.67 2.87 12.48
C ASN A 8 15.42 2.16 11.97
N ASP A 9 15.48 0.84 11.87
CA ASP A 9 14.31 0.02 11.64
C ASP A 9 13.26 0.27 12.75
N LEU A 10 11.98 0.41 12.38
CA LEU A 10 10.91 0.78 13.32
C LEU A 10 10.55 -0.39 14.24
N PHE A 11 10.20 -1.53 13.64
CA PHE A 11 9.85 -2.76 14.35
C PHE A 11 9.91 -3.97 13.40
N GLN A 12 9.88 -5.16 14.00
CA GLN A 12 9.78 -6.42 13.26
C GLN A 12 8.35 -6.94 13.29
N VAL A 13 7.91 -7.54 12.19
CA VAL A 13 6.66 -8.30 12.13
C VAL A 13 6.97 -9.79 12.02
N ASN A 14 6.14 -10.61 12.64
CA ASN A 14 6.42 -12.04 12.83
C ASN A 14 6.18 -12.88 11.56
N LYS A 15 5.71 -12.29 10.46
CA LYS A 15 5.36 -12.96 9.19
C LYS A 15 6.04 -12.29 8.00
N ASN A 16 6.02 -12.93 6.84
CA ASN A 16 6.66 -12.41 5.62
C ASN A 16 5.74 -11.43 4.88
N LEU A 17 6.29 -10.67 3.92
CA LEU A 17 5.51 -9.79 3.04
C LEU A 17 4.80 -8.62 3.75
N ALA A 18 5.52 -7.94 4.63
CA ALA A 18 5.00 -6.75 5.29
C ALA A 18 4.57 -5.71 4.25
N SER A 19 3.29 -5.37 4.24
CA SER A 19 2.71 -4.31 3.42
C SER A 19 2.15 -3.24 4.36
N PRO A 20 2.98 -2.27 4.78
CA PRO A 20 2.56 -1.26 5.75
C PRO A 20 1.71 -0.18 5.07
N THR A 21 0.76 0.36 5.83
CA THR A 21 0.14 1.67 5.64
C THR A 21 0.07 2.34 7.01
N PHE A 22 0.03 3.67 7.04
CA PHE A 22 0.00 4.44 8.28
C PHE A 22 -1.23 5.33 8.34
N ALA A 23 -1.85 5.40 9.50
CA ALA A 23 -3.02 6.23 9.77
C ALA A 23 -3.20 6.40 11.28
N ASP A 24 -3.81 7.50 11.71
CA ASP A 24 -4.26 7.68 13.10
C ASP A 24 -5.51 6.82 13.32
N ILE A 25 -5.35 5.61 13.85
CA ILE A 25 -6.41 4.58 13.94
C ILE A 25 -7.19 4.65 15.25
N ASP A 26 -6.61 5.25 16.29
CA ASP A 26 -7.27 5.45 17.59
C ASP A 26 -7.61 6.93 17.88
N GLY A 27 -7.24 7.84 16.96
CA GLY A 27 -7.63 9.24 16.94
C GLY A 27 -6.90 10.09 17.97
N ASP A 28 -5.70 9.69 18.37
CA ASP A 28 -4.88 10.41 19.34
C ASP A 28 -3.94 11.46 18.70
N GLY A 29 -3.92 11.52 17.36
CA GLY A 29 -3.22 12.50 16.56
C GLY A 29 -1.83 12.07 16.12
N ASP A 30 -1.42 10.84 16.37
CA ASP A 30 -0.20 10.26 15.81
C ASP A 30 -0.48 9.07 14.87
N LEU A 31 0.54 8.66 14.10
CA LEU A 31 0.36 7.68 13.04
C LEU A 31 0.65 6.27 13.54
N ASP A 32 -0.37 5.42 13.47
CA ASP A 32 -0.30 3.99 13.75
C ASP A 32 0.07 3.19 12.51
N ALA A 33 0.61 1.99 12.70
CA ALA A 33 0.97 1.11 11.59
C ALA A 33 -0.06 0.01 11.39
N VAL A 34 -0.59 -0.11 10.18
CA VAL A 34 -1.45 -1.22 9.73
C VAL A 34 -0.68 -2.03 8.70
N VAL A 35 -0.42 -3.30 9.01
CA VAL A 35 0.53 -4.12 8.25
C VAL A 35 -0.15 -5.39 7.73
N GLY A 36 -0.27 -5.49 6.41
CA GLY A 36 -0.64 -6.71 5.71
C GLY A 36 0.50 -7.73 5.67
N GLN A 37 0.16 -9.02 5.65
CA GLN A 37 1.11 -10.14 5.82
C GLN A 37 0.80 -11.30 4.86
N ASN A 38 1.75 -12.23 4.72
CA ASN A 38 1.66 -13.38 3.80
C ASN A 38 0.76 -14.54 4.24
N ASP A 39 0.16 -14.46 5.42
CA ASP A 39 -0.93 -15.32 5.87
C ASP A 39 -2.32 -14.72 5.60
N GLY A 40 -2.35 -13.46 5.15
CA GLY A 40 -3.56 -12.74 4.76
C GLY A 40 -4.15 -11.97 5.93
N LEU A 41 -3.54 -12.05 7.10
CA LEU A 41 -3.96 -11.32 8.29
C LEU A 41 -3.46 -9.87 8.21
N VAL A 42 -4.08 -9.01 9.00
CA VAL A 42 -3.64 -7.63 9.20
C VAL A 42 -3.24 -7.45 10.66
N SER A 43 -1.98 -7.07 10.90
CA SER A 43 -1.50 -6.64 12.22
C SER A 43 -1.65 -5.12 12.35
N VAL A 44 -2.01 -4.66 13.54
CA VAL A 44 -2.06 -3.24 13.88
C VAL A 44 -1.08 -2.98 15.00
N PHE A 45 -0.30 -1.91 14.88
CA PHE A 45 0.61 -1.44 15.92
C PHE A 45 0.24 0.00 16.25
N LEU A 46 -0.21 0.23 17.47
CA LEU A 46 -0.44 1.60 17.94
C LEU A 46 0.88 2.27 18.25
N ASN A 47 1.01 3.54 17.93
CA ASN A 47 2.15 4.33 18.31
C ASN A 47 1.90 4.91 19.72
N ASP A 48 2.36 4.21 20.75
CA ASP A 48 2.30 4.69 22.14
C ASP A 48 3.35 5.79 22.45
N GLY A 49 4.04 6.30 21.43
CA GLY A 49 5.14 7.24 21.52
C GLY A 49 4.66 8.69 21.41
N THR A 50 5.22 9.40 20.43
CA THR A 50 4.74 10.72 19.99
C THR A 50 4.83 10.79 18.46
N THR A 51 4.19 11.79 17.86
CA THR A 51 4.31 12.12 16.43
C THR A 51 5.73 12.32 15.91
N THR A 52 6.71 12.58 16.78
CA THR A 52 8.11 12.82 16.41
C THR A 52 9.07 11.71 16.85
N THR A 53 8.62 10.84 17.76
CA THR A 53 9.42 9.74 18.30
C THR A 53 8.52 8.53 18.48
N PRO A 54 8.17 7.85 17.37
CA PRO A 54 7.17 6.81 17.41
C PRO A 54 7.66 5.57 18.16
N SER A 55 6.74 4.90 18.86
CA SER A 55 6.99 3.67 19.61
C SER A 55 5.82 2.70 19.44
N PHE A 56 6.01 1.70 18.60
CA PHE A 56 4.93 0.82 18.15
C PHE A 56 4.68 -0.39 19.06
N THR A 57 3.42 -0.59 19.47
CA THR A 57 2.94 -1.75 20.24
C THR A 57 1.87 -2.52 19.46
N GLU A 58 2.09 -3.81 19.23
CA GLU A 58 1.15 -4.66 18.51
C GLU A 58 -0.17 -4.86 19.28
N GLN A 59 -1.29 -4.62 18.60
CA GLN A 59 -2.62 -4.92 19.09
C GLN A 59 -3.04 -6.33 18.70
N VAL A 60 -3.58 -7.09 19.67
CA VAL A 60 -3.93 -8.51 19.50
C VAL A 60 -5.36 -8.81 19.93
N GLY A 61 -5.95 -9.84 19.33
CA GLY A 61 -7.32 -10.26 19.64
C GLY A 61 -8.30 -9.11 19.47
N ALA A 62 -9.19 -8.90 20.44
CA ALA A 62 -10.24 -7.87 20.35
C ALA A 62 -9.71 -6.42 20.33
N ALA A 63 -8.44 -6.18 20.68
CA ALA A 63 -7.83 -4.85 20.56
C ALA A 63 -7.40 -4.51 19.12
N ASN A 64 -7.23 -5.53 18.26
CA ASN A 64 -6.97 -5.31 16.85
C ASN A 64 -8.31 -5.02 16.13
N PRO A 65 -8.52 -3.82 15.53
CA PRO A 65 -9.77 -3.48 14.85
C PRO A 65 -10.05 -4.38 13.63
N PHE A 66 -9.04 -5.06 13.09
CA PHE A 66 -9.16 -6.07 12.04
C PHE A 66 -9.43 -7.49 12.56
N ASN A 67 -9.69 -7.70 13.86
CA ASN A 67 -9.90 -9.03 14.41
C ASN A 67 -11.12 -9.75 13.80
N THR A 68 -12.16 -9.02 13.40
CA THR A 68 -13.32 -9.58 12.66
C THR A 68 -12.90 -10.11 11.28
N TYR A 69 -12.03 -9.37 10.58
CA TYR A 69 -11.42 -9.80 9.33
C TYR A 69 -10.48 -11.00 9.52
N ASN A 70 -9.56 -10.92 10.49
CA ASN A 70 -8.59 -11.98 10.76
C ASN A 70 -9.29 -13.30 11.14
N THR A 71 -10.33 -13.25 11.98
CA THR A 71 -11.13 -14.44 12.30
C THR A 71 -11.93 -14.99 11.13
N PHE A 72 -12.39 -14.13 10.21
CA PHE A 72 -12.98 -14.58 8.94
C PHE A 72 -11.93 -15.32 8.10
N VAL A 73 -10.73 -14.75 7.92
CA VAL A 73 -9.63 -15.38 7.17
C VAL A 73 -9.22 -16.72 7.79
N ASP A 74 -9.04 -16.77 9.12
CA ASP A 74 -8.75 -18.02 9.84
C ASP A 74 -9.87 -19.06 9.64
N GLY A 75 -11.13 -18.62 9.68
CA GLY A 75 -12.31 -19.47 9.50
C GLY A 75 -12.44 -20.09 8.10
N LEU A 76 -11.76 -19.54 7.10
CA LEU A 76 -11.70 -20.14 5.75
C LEU A 76 -10.86 -21.43 5.72
N GLY A 77 -10.09 -21.73 6.78
CA GLY A 77 -9.31 -22.96 6.87
C GLY A 77 -8.23 -23.09 5.79
N VAL A 78 -7.81 -21.96 5.22
CA VAL A 78 -6.92 -21.89 4.06
C VAL A 78 -5.48 -22.25 4.42
N PHE A 79 -5.13 -22.53 5.68
CA PHE A 79 -3.78 -22.95 6.07
C PHE A 79 -3.64 -24.49 6.12
N PRO A 80 -3.24 -25.21 5.05
CA PRO A 80 -2.78 -26.57 5.21
C PRO A 80 -1.44 -26.54 5.94
N THR A 81 -1.38 -27.25 7.06
CA THR A 81 -0.23 -27.30 7.98
C THR A 81 1.02 -27.94 7.40
N ASN A 82 1.05 -28.29 6.10
CA ASN A 82 2.11 -29.07 5.45
C ASN A 82 1.75 -29.46 4.00
N ALA A 83 1.95 -28.55 3.04
CA ALA A 83 2.48 -28.78 1.67
C ALA A 83 1.92 -27.72 0.70
N ARG A 84 2.80 -26.80 0.26
CA ARG A 84 2.54 -25.57 -0.51
C ARG A 84 1.71 -24.53 0.24
N GLU A 85 2.41 -23.49 0.71
CA GLU A 85 1.86 -22.26 1.26
C GLU A 85 0.80 -21.68 0.29
N PRO A 86 -0.51 -21.72 0.60
CA PRO A 86 -1.46 -20.89 -0.13
C PRO A 86 -1.19 -19.45 0.32
N PHE A 87 -0.62 -18.65 -0.57
CA PHE A 87 -0.33 -17.25 -0.28
C PHE A 87 -1.65 -16.48 -0.23
N THR A 88 -2.30 -16.41 0.93
CA THR A 88 -3.19 -15.29 1.20
C THR A 88 -2.29 -14.12 1.57
N VAL A 89 -2.11 -13.14 0.69
CA VAL A 89 -1.44 -11.88 1.04
C VAL A 89 -2.51 -10.84 1.27
N SER A 90 -2.34 -10.01 2.29
CA SER A 90 -3.16 -8.82 2.53
C SER A 90 -2.37 -7.56 2.23
N MET A 91 -3.02 -6.60 1.57
CA MET A 91 -2.47 -5.30 1.23
C MET A 91 -3.49 -4.25 1.65
N PRO A 92 -3.39 -3.74 2.90
CA PRO A 92 -4.35 -2.77 3.43
C PRO A 92 -4.15 -1.41 2.78
N ALA A 93 -5.25 -0.76 2.45
CA ALA A 93 -5.35 0.67 2.22
C ALA A 93 -6.50 1.21 3.08
N LEU A 94 -6.33 2.42 3.61
CA LEU A 94 -7.31 3.12 4.42
C LEU A 94 -7.70 4.43 3.72
N ALA A 95 -8.99 4.75 3.70
CA ALA A 95 -9.50 5.99 3.13
C ALA A 95 -10.86 6.33 3.73
N ASP A 96 -11.13 7.62 3.97
CA ASP A 96 -12.48 8.13 4.23
C ASP A 96 -13.22 8.21 2.88
N ILE A 97 -13.82 7.08 2.47
CA ILE A 97 -14.33 6.91 1.11
C ILE A 97 -15.77 7.42 0.93
N ASP A 98 -16.50 7.60 2.04
CA ASP A 98 -17.87 8.13 2.05
C ASP A 98 -18.00 9.48 2.79
N GLY A 99 -16.85 10.08 3.15
CA GLY A 99 -16.73 11.46 3.59
C GLY A 99 -17.39 11.72 4.96
N ASP A 100 -17.51 10.69 5.78
CA ASP A 100 -18.15 10.77 7.10
C ASP A 100 -17.15 11.12 8.22
N GLY A 101 -15.86 11.23 7.86
CA GLY A 101 -14.78 11.66 8.74
C GLY A 101 -14.12 10.51 9.48
N ASP A 102 -14.42 9.25 9.14
CA ASP A 102 -13.69 8.10 9.60
C ASP A 102 -13.10 7.26 8.45
N LEU A 103 -12.04 6.51 8.76
CA LEU A 103 -11.34 5.72 7.74
C LEU A 103 -12.03 4.38 7.55
N ASP A 104 -12.34 4.05 6.30
CA ASP A 104 -12.72 2.72 5.86
C ASP A 104 -11.50 1.90 5.41
N ALA A 105 -11.65 0.57 5.37
CA ALA A 105 -10.57 -0.33 5.00
C ALA A 105 -10.83 -1.09 3.69
N PHE A 106 -9.81 -1.11 2.84
CA PHE A 106 -9.74 -1.86 1.60
C PHE A 106 -8.58 -2.85 1.68
N ILE A 107 -8.90 -4.14 1.67
CA ILE A 107 -7.88 -5.20 1.75
C ILE A 107 -7.73 -5.84 0.39
N GLY A 108 -6.64 -5.51 -0.29
CA GLY A 108 -6.19 -6.23 -1.47
C GLY A 108 -5.76 -7.65 -1.10
N THR A 109 -6.28 -8.66 -1.81
CA THR A 109 -5.98 -10.07 -1.56
C THR A 109 -5.40 -10.77 -2.78
N LEU A 110 -4.50 -11.73 -2.53
CA LEU A 110 -4.14 -12.74 -3.54
C LEU A 110 -5.10 -13.93 -3.48
N GLY A 111 -5.62 -14.32 -4.64
CA GLY A 111 -6.30 -15.56 -4.86
C GLY A 111 -5.38 -16.72 -5.26
N ASP A 112 -5.42 -17.84 -4.56
CA ASP A 112 -4.79 -19.08 -5.00
C ASP A 112 -5.73 -19.78 -5.97
N GLY A 113 -5.51 -19.61 -7.28
CA GLY A 113 -6.37 -20.08 -8.37
C GLY A 113 -6.68 -21.59 -8.42
N ASP A 114 -6.26 -22.36 -7.42
CA ASP A 114 -6.53 -23.79 -7.23
C ASP A 114 -7.66 -24.08 -6.20
N ASN A 115 -8.25 -23.07 -5.55
CA ASN A 115 -9.34 -23.30 -4.58
C ASN A 115 -10.73 -23.07 -5.20
N PRO A 116 -11.63 -24.08 -5.24
CA PRO A 116 -12.95 -23.99 -5.86
C PRO A 116 -13.98 -23.10 -5.12
N VAL A 117 -13.54 -22.23 -4.21
CA VAL A 117 -14.43 -21.40 -3.37
C VAL A 117 -14.05 -19.92 -3.44
N GLY A 118 -14.33 -19.26 -4.57
CA GLY A 118 -14.39 -17.77 -4.64
C GLY A 118 -13.16 -17.04 -4.11
N THR A 119 -11.97 -17.62 -4.28
CA THR A 119 -10.68 -17.05 -3.90
C THR A 119 -10.01 -16.41 -5.11
N ASP A 120 -10.75 -15.65 -5.91
CA ASP A 120 -10.12 -14.80 -6.91
C ASP A 120 -9.48 -13.61 -6.20
N SER A 121 -8.47 -13.04 -6.84
CA SER A 121 -7.82 -11.84 -6.35
C SER A 121 -8.82 -10.69 -6.35
N SER A 122 -8.92 -9.98 -5.23
CA SER A 122 -10.00 -9.02 -4.99
C SER A 122 -9.52 -7.87 -4.13
N VAL A 123 -10.21 -6.74 -4.22
CA VAL A 123 -10.18 -5.72 -3.18
C VAL A 123 -11.42 -5.91 -2.32
N ARG A 124 -11.22 -6.21 -1.04
CA ARG A 124 -12.31 -6.44 -0.08
C ARG A 124 -12.55 -5.16 0.71
N PHE A 125 -13.78 -4.66 0.64
CA PHE A 125 -14.20 -3.48 1.39
C PHE A 125 -14.74 -3.84 2.78
N PHE A 126 -14.32 -3.05 3.76
CA PHE A 126 -14.79 -3.08 5.14
C PHE A 126 -15.15 -1.66 5.55
N ARG A 127 -16.45 -1.42 5.71
CA ARG A 127 -16.93 -0.16 6.26
C ARG A 127 -16.62 -0.11 7.76
N ASN A 128 -16.13 1.02 8.22
CA ASN A 128 -16.06 1.35 9.62
C ASN A 128 -17.47 1.71 10.11
N ASN A 129 -18.05 0.82 10.92
CA ASN A 129 -19.34 1.09 11.57
C ASN A 129 -19.16 1.65 12.99
N GLY A 130 -17.94 2.02 13.35
CA GLY A 130 -17.53 2.53 14.65
C GLY A 130 -17.49 4.06 14.65
N THR A 131 -16.34 4.59 15.02
CA THR A 131 -16.00 6.02 14.89
C THR A 131 -14.55 6.13 14.40
N ALA A 132 -14.13 7.34 14.05
CA ALA A 132 -12.73 7.65 13.74
C ALA A 132 -11.74 7.24 14.85
N MET A 133 -12.16 7.30 16.13
CA MET A 133 -11.30 6.99 17.29
C MET A 133 -11.43 5.53 17.76
N MET A 134 -12.45 4.81 17.30
CA MET A 134 -12.73 3.43 17.71
C MET A 134 -13.28 2.66 16.52
N PRO A 135 -12.44 2.36 15.53
CA PRO A 135 -12.90 1.75 14.30
C PRO A 135 -13.46 0.36 14.52
N MET A 136 -14.56 0.06 13.83
CA MET A 136 -15.19 -1.25 13.81
C MET A 136 -15.41 -1.69 12.36
N PHE A 137 -14.39 -2.31 11.77
CA PHE A 137 -14.41 -2.77 10.39
C PHE A 137 -15.35 -3.97 10.20
N VAL A 138 -16.37 -3.78 9.35
CA VAL A 138 -17.36 -4.79 8.97
C VAL A 138 -17.36 -4.94 7.46
N ARG A 139 -17.21 -6.18 6.98
CA ARG A 139 -17.20 -6.46 5.54
C ARG A 139 -18.51 -6.03 4.90
N ASP A 140 -18.43 -5.18 3.88
CA ASP A 140 -19.58 -4.75 3.09
C ASP A 140 -19.39 -5.17 1.63
N THR A 141 -20.04 -6.26 1.24
CA THR A 141 -19.98 -6.76 -0.15
C THR A 141 -20.97 -6.06 -1.07
N ALA A 142 -22.03 -5.45 -0.53
CA ALA A 142 -23.07 -4.84 -1.33
C ALA A 142 -22.70 -3.41 -1.76
N ALA A 143 -21.92 -2.72 -0.93
CA ALA A 143 -21.41 -1.39 -1.19
C ALA A 143 -19.92 -1.38 -1.55
N ASN A 144 -19.28 -2.53 -1.81
CA ASN A 144 -17.88 -2.57 -2.23
C ASN A 144 -17.74 -1.83 -3.57
N PRO A 145 -17.14 -0.62 -3.58
CA PRO A 145 -17.12 0.21 -4.77
C PRO A 145 -16.06 -0.30 -5.76
N LEU A 146 -15.20 -1.21 -5.31
CA LEU A 146 -14.23 -1.99 -6.08
C LEU A 146 -14.60 -3.48 -6.03
N ASP A 147 -15.88 -3.85 -6.08
CA ASP A 147 -16.30 -5.25 -6.25
C ASP A 147 -16.02 -5.72 -7.67
N LEU A 148 -14.74 -5.88 -7.95
CA LEU A 148 -14.23 -6.25 -9.25
C LEU A 148 -14.66 -7.69 -9.50
N ALA A 149 -15.44 -7.89 -10.56
CA ALA A 149 -15.67 -9.22 -11.09
C ALA A 149 -14.33 -9.76 -11.59
N ASP A 150 -13.62 -10.46 -10.70
CA ASP A 150 -12.44 -11.27 -10.97
C ASP A 150 -11.26 -10.48 -11.60
N LEU A 151 -10.27 -10.09 -10.77
CA LEU A 151 -8.98 -9.55 -11.25
C LEU A 151 -8.13 -10.59 -12.00
N GLY A 152 -8.66 -11.80 -12.20
CA GLY A 152 -8.00 -12.96 -12.75
C GLY A 152 -7.38 -13.82 -11.64
N ALA A 153 -7.35 -15.13 -11.88
CA ALA A 153 -6.65 -16.09 -11.03
C ALA A 153 -5.16 -15.68 -10.87
N ALA A 154 -4.69 -15.59 -9.61
CA ALA A 154 -3.31 -15.30 -9.20
C ALA A 154 -2.81 -13.84 -9.30
N ALA A 155 -3.69 -12.84 -9.45
CA ALA A 155 -3.30 -11.43 -9.32
C ALA A 155 -3.03 -11.03 -7.86
N TYR A 156 -2.05 -10.18 -7.56
CA TYR A 156 -1.95 -9.58 -6.21
C TYR A 156 -2.65 -8.24 -6.27
N ALA A 157 -3.77 -8.04 -5.57
CA ALA A 157 -4.41 -6.73 -5.55
C ALA A 157 -3.70 -5.80 -4.55
N SER A 158 -3.23 -4.66 -5.01
CA SER A 158 -2.59 -3.60 -4.20
C SER A 158 -3.33 -2.28 -4.42
N PRO A 159 -4.45 -2.04 -3.70
CA PRO A 159 -5.20 -0.78 -3.84
C PRO A 159 -4.42 0.39 -3.25
N THR A 160 -4.54 1.56 -3.88
CA THR A 160 -4.18 2.87 -3.33
C THR A 160 -5.23 3.88 -3.77
N PHE A 161 -5.43 4.93 -2.96
CA PHE A 161 -6.42 5.97 -3.20
C PHE A 161 -5.75 7.34 -3.17
N ALA A 162 -6.09 8.17 -4.13
CA ALA A 162 -5.63 9.55 -4.26
C ALA A 162 -6.56 10.30 -5.21
N ASP A 163 -6.65 11.62 -5.09
CA ASP A 163 -7.28 12.46 -6.10
C ASP A 163 -6.33 12.54 -7.32
N ILE A 164 -6.52 11.67 -8.31
CA ILE A 164 -5.57 11.48 -9.42
C ILE A 164 -5.88 12.46 -10.57
N ASP A 165 -7.14 12.81 -10.76
CA ASP A 165 -7.57 13.77 -11.79
C ASP A 165 -7.80 15.21 -11.28
N GLY A 166 -7.75 15.43 -9.96
CA GLY A 166 -7.75 16.75 -9.34
C GLY A 166 -9.13 17.36 -9.14
N ASP A 167 -10.17 16.55 -9.09
CA ASP A 167 -11.55 17.00 -8.96
C ASP A 167 -12.03 17.10 -7.49
N GLY A 168 -11.18 16.68 -6.55
CA GLY A 168 -11.39 16.79 -5.11
C GLY A 168 -12.05 15.57 -4.47
N ASP A 169 -12.20 14.47 -5.20
CA ASP A 169 -12.58 13.18 -4.63
C ASP A 169 -11.48 12.11 -4.83
N LEU A 170 -11.63 10.97 -4.13
CA LEU A 170 -10.61 9.93 -4.17
C LEU A 170 -10.86 8.97 -5.34
N ASP A 171 -9.90 8.90 -6.24
CA ASP A 171 -9.78 7.82 -7.23
C ASP A 171 -9.12 6.58 -6.64
N ALA A 172 -9.25 5.44 -7.34
CA ALA A 172 -8.59 4.21 -6.96
C ALA A 172 -7.63 3.72 -8.04
N LEU A 173 -6.41 3.36 -7.64
CA LEU A 173 -5.44 2.68 -8.49
C LEU A 173 -5.09 1.33 -7.85
N VAL A 174 -5.31 0.25 -8.59
CA VAL A 174 -5.04 -1.12 -8.11
C VAL A 174 -3.83 -1.67 -8.84
N GLY A 175 -2.72 -1.82 -8.13
CA GLY A 175 -1.59 -2.62 -8.59
C GLY A 175 -2.00 -4.10 -8.69
N ILE A 176 -1.58 -4.76 -9.77
CA ILE A 176 -1.79 -6.18 -9.99
C ILE A 176 -0.47 -6.90 -10.27
N ARG A 177 -0.46 -8.23 -10.10
CA ARG A 177 0.65 -9.06 -10.55
C ARG A 177 0.54 -9.33 -12.04
N SER A 178 1.60 -9.06 -12.78
CA SER A 178 1.74 -9.53 -14.15
C SER A 178 1.90 -11.05 -14.20
N THR A 179 1.18 -11.72 -15.09
CA THR A 179 1.48 -13.11 -15.48
C THR A 179 2.46 -13.09 -16.65
N ALA A 180 3.35 -14.08 -16.73
CA ALA A 180 4.34 -14.15 -17.81
C ALA A 180 3.66 -14.16 -19.19
N GLY A 181 3.96 -13.16 -20.03
CA GLY A 181 3.34 -12.98 -21.35
C GLY A 181 2.11 -12.07 -21.36
N SER A 182 1.71 -11.50 -20.21
CA SER A 182 0.71 -10.44 -20.14
C SER A 182 1.17 -9.20 -20.91
N THR A 183 0.23 -8.57 -21.62
CA THR A 183 0.41 -7.27 -22.31
C THR A 183 -0.53 -6.20 -21.74
N THR A 184 -1.43 -6.57 -20.84
CA THR A 184 -2.25 -5.65 -20.06
C THR A 184 -1.42 -5.10 -18.90
N GLY A 185 -1.55 -3.80 -18.65
CA GLY A 185 -0.78 -3.08 -17.64
C GLY A 185 -0.90 -3.71 -16.25
N ASN A 186 0.12 -3.52 -15.42
CA ASN A 186 0.16 -4.08 -14.07
C ASN A 186 -0.49 -3.16 -13.03
N THR A 187 -1.26 -2.18 -13.49
CA THR A 187 -2.13 -1.30 -12.69
C THR A 187 -3.47 -1.17 -13.39
N ILE A 188 -4.54 -1.04 -12.62
CA ILE A 188 -5.88 -0.76 -13.11
C ILE A 188 -6.36 0.50 -12.43
N PHE A 189 -6.69 1.52 -13.21
CA PHE A 189 -7.17 2.81 -12.72
C PHE A 189 -8.70 2.85 -12.77
N TYR A 190 -9.29 3.33 -11.68
CA TYR A 190 -10.70 3.58 -11.53
C TYR A 190 -10.90 5.03 -11.14
N GLU A 191 -11.50 5.79 -12.04
CA GLU A 191 -11.93 7.16 -11.82
C GLU A 191 -13.21 7.14 -10.98
N ASN A 192 -13.26 7.92 -9.92
CA ASN A 192 -14.48 8.14 -9.18
C ASN A 192 -15.32 9.20 -9.90
N GLN A 193 -16.31 8.77 -10.70
CA GLN A 193 -17.21 9.67 -11.41
C GLN A 193 -18.37 10.18 -10.52
N GLY A 194 -18.28 9.93 -9.22
CA GLY A 194 -19.28 10.25 -8.21
C GLY A 194 -18.98 11.57 -7.51
N ASN A 195 -18.70 11.47 -6.22
CA ASN A 195 -18.17 12.54 -5.37
C ASN A 195 -17.56 11.88 -4.11
N ASN A 196 -16.94 12.69 -3.26
CA ASN A 196 -16.30 12.28 -2.01
C ASN A 196 -17.22 11.69 -0.91
N THR A 197 -18.54 11.65 -1.11
CA THR A 197 -19.49 11.02 -0.17
C THR A 197 -20.29 9.86 -0.76
N THR A 198 -20.32 9.75 -2.09
CA THR A 198 -21.01 8.68 -2.81
C THR A 198 -20.18 8.28 -4.02
N PRO A 199 -19.08 7.53 -3.80
CA PRO A 199 -18.13 7.19 -4.84
C PRO A 199 -18.79 6.30 -5.91
N THR A 200 -18.42 6.51 -7.17
CA THR A 200 -18.82 5.68 -8.31
C THR A 200 -17.62 5.39 -9.18
N PHE A 201 -16.91 4.30 -8.88
CA PHE A 201 -15.70 3.92 -9.61
C PHE A 201 -16.01 3.35 -10.99
N VAL A 202 -15.35 3.91 -12.01
CA VAL A 202 -15.39 3.45 -13.39
C VAL A 202 -13.97 3.24 -13.87
N GLN A 203 -13.67 2.05 -14.39
CA GLN A 203 -12.34 1.77 -14.94
C GLN A 203 -12.04 2.71 -16.13
N ASN A 204 -10.90 3.40 -16.09
CA ASN A 204 -10.49 4.35 -17.12
C ASN A 204 -9.02 4.12 -17.55
N ASP A 205 -8.79 3.12 -18.42
CA ASP A 205 -7.45 2.80 -18.92
C ASP A 205 -6.77 3.95 -19.71
N ALA A 206 -7.57 4.91 -20.21
CA ALA A 206 -7.06 6.05 -20.96
C ALA A 206 -6.44 7.13 -20.05
N ALA A 207 -6.97 7.27 -18.83
CA ALA A 207 -6.49 8.20 -17.81
C ALA A 207 -5.53 7.56 -16.80
N ASN A 208 -5.26 6.25 -16.90
CA ASN A 208 -4.34 5.55 -16.00
C ASN A 208 -2.96 6.24 -16.00
N PRO A 209 -2.44 6.70 -14.84
CA PRO A 209 -1.17 7.42 -14.74
C PRO A 209 0.05 6.61 -15.21
N PHE A 210 -0.09 5.28 -15.24
CA PHE A 210 0.95 4.36 -15.71
C PHE A 210 0.67 3.77 -17.09
N GLN A 211 -0.25 4.36 -17.87
CA GLN A 211 -0.52 3.92 -19.23
C GLN A 211 0.78 3.94 -20.07
N GLY A 212 1.10 2.80 -20.68
CA GLY A 212 2.29 2.67 -21.53
C GLY A 212 3.61 2.54 -20.76
N VAL A 213 3.60 2.57 -19.43
CA VAL A 213 4.76 2.22 -18.62
C VAL A 213 5.02 0.72 -18.77
N ASN A 214 6.18 0.38 -19.32
CA ASN A 214 6.58 -1.01 -19.44
C ASN A 214 6.99 -1.52 -18.06
N ILE A 215 6.11 -2.29 -17.44
CA ILE A 215 6.37 -2.93 -16.16
C ILE A 215 6.76 -4.38 -16.44
N ALA A 216 8.01 -4.70 -16.18
CA ALA A 216 8.57 -6.07 -16.20
C ALA A 216 8.27 -6.90 -17.46
N ALA A 217 8.80 -6.47 -18.62
CA ALA A 217 8.69 -7.16 -19.90
C ALA A 217 9.07 -8.68 -19.82
N GLY A 218 8.06 -9.53 -19.64
CA GLY A 218 8.18 -10.98 -19.67
C GLY A 218 8.47 -11.69 -18.35
N ALA A 219 8.42 -10.99 -17.20
CA ALA A 219 8.57 -11.60 -15.87
C ALA A 219 7.32 -11.39 -15.01
N GLU A 220 7.05 -12.34 -14.11
CA GLU A 220 6.00 -12.15 -13.10
C GLU A 220 6.47 -11.11 -12.09
N VAL A 221 5.76 -9.98 -12.03
CA VAL A 221 6.08 -8.88 -11.11
C VAL A 221 4.80 -8.40 -10.46
N ARG A 222 4.84 -8.31 -9.14
CA ARG A 222 3.85 -7.63 -8.32
C ARG A 222 4.17 -6.15 -8.27
N VAL A 223 3.13 -5.34 -8.35
CA VAL A 223 3.22 -3.89 -8.39
C VAL A 223 2.43 -3.30 -7.24
N VAL A 224 3.05 -2.39 -6.50
CA VAL A 224 2.46 -1.67 -5.38
C VAL A 224 2.61 -0.17 -5.68
N PRO A 225 1.60 0.47 -6.29
CA PRO A 225 1.60 1.91 -6.49
C PRO A 225 1.36 2.64 -5.17
N THR A 226 1.99 3.79 -5.00
CA THR A 226 1.73 4.73 -3.91
C THR A 226 2.02 6.15 -4.38
N PHE A 227 1.41 7.14 -3.74
CA PHE A 227 1.54 8.55 -4.07
C PHE A 227 1.96 9.35 -2.84
N ALA A 228 2.80 10.36 -3.03
CA ALA A 228 3.20 11.29 -1.97
C ALA A 228 3.70 12.60 -2.57
N ASP A 229 3.44 13.73 -1.90
CA ASP A 229 4.10 15.01 -2.21
C ASP A 229 5.50 15.02 -1.60
N ALA A 230 6.43 14.33 -2.27
CA ALA A 230 7.73 13.98 -1.69
C ALA A 230 8.74 15.13 -1.70
N ASP A 231 8.56 16.14 -2.54
CA ASP A 231 9.38 17.35 -2.56
C ASP A 231 8.67 18.60 -2.00
N MET A 232 7.43 18.45 -1.54
CA MET A 232 6.58 19.48 -0.91
C MET A 232 6.26 20.65 -1.82
N ASP A 233 6.04 20.38 -3.11
CA ASP A 233 5.63 21.39 -4.08
C ASP A 233 4.10 21.51 -4.21
N GLY A 234 3.35 20.66 -3.49
CA GLY A 234 1.91 20.69 -3.39
C GLY A 234 1.20 19.80 -4.41
N ASP A 235 1.94 18.94 -5.12
CA ASP A 235 1.35 17.92 -5.98
C ASP A 235 1.88 16.51 -5.66
N LEU A 236 1.14 15.48 -6.10
CA LEU A 236 1.48 14.10 -5.77
C LEU A 236 2.46 13.52 -6.81
N ASP A 237 3.62 13.08 -6.33
CA ASP A 237 4.51 12.19 -7.05
C ASP A 237 4.03 10.74 -6.96
N ALA A 238 4.45 9.91 -7.92
CA ALA A 238 4.11 8.50 -7.94
C ALA A 238 5.33 7.59 -7.71
N PHE A 239 5.15 6.58 -6.88
CA PHE A 239 6.16 5.57 -6.59
C PHE A 239 5.60 4.18 -6.87
N LEU A 240 6.40 3.35 -7.52
CA LEU A 240 5.99 2.02 -7.94
C LEU A 240 6.93 0.98 -7.34
N GLY A 241 6.45 0.28 -6.31
CA GLY A 241 7.13 -0.88 -5.74
C GLY A 241 6.96 -2.09 -6.66
N GLU A 242 8.04 -2.58 -7.25
CA GLU A 242 8.06 -3.76 -8.12
C GLU A 242 8.79 -4.90 -7.42
N THR A 243 8.17 -6.07 -7.37
CA THR A 243 8.78 -7.28 -6.78
C THR A 243 8.49 -8.50 -7.63
N ASN A 244 9.50 -9.33 -7.89
CA ASN A 244 9.27 -10.68 -8.38
C ASN A 244 8.73 -11.58 -7.23
N PRO A 245 7.47 -12.02 -7.28
CA PRO A 245 6.85 -12.78 -6.19
C PRO A 245 7.46 -14.19 -6.05
N VAL A 246 8.17 -14.69 -7.06
CA VAL A 246 8.79 -16.02 -7.06
C VAL A 246 10.28 -15.92 -6.71
N GLY A 247 10.70 -16.55 -5.60
CA GLY A 247 12.11 -16.91 -5.38
C GLY A 247 13.01 -15.93 -4.62
N GLY A 248 12.48 -15.02 -3.80
CA GLY A 248 13.33 -14.10 -3.01
C GLY A 248 13.92 -12.96 -3.85
N GLY A 249 13.23 -12.61 -4.95
CA GLY A 249 13.67 -11.57 -5.86
C GLY A 249 13.81 -10.24 -5.12
N SER A 250 14.92 -9.55 -5.41
CA SER A 250 15.10 -8.17 -5.01
C SER A 250 14.04 -7.29 -5.66
N GLY A 251 13.44 -6.42 -4.87
CA GLY A 251 12.49 -5.43 -5.37
C GLY A 251 13.19 -4.16 -5.84
N THR A 252 12.41 -3.35 -6.53
CA THR A 252 12.81 -2.02 -7.00
C THR A 252 11.70 -1.03 -6.73
N VAL A 253 12.06 0.21 -6.37
CA VAL A 253 11.13 1.33 -6.37
C VAL A 253 11.44 2.19 -7.59
N ARG A 254 10.46 2.31 -8.49
CA ARG A 254 10.51 3.31 -9.56
C ARG A 254 9.85 4.59 -9.06
N PHE A 255 10.41 5.72 -9.46
CA PHE A 255 9.96 7.04 -9.05
C PHE A 255 9.53 7.81 -10.29
N PHE A 256 8.37 8.45 -10.22
CA PHE A 256 7.80 9.28 -11.26
C PHE A 256 7.50 10.64 -10.65
N GLU A 257 8.31 11.63 -11.02
CA GLU A 257 8.15 13.02 -10.60
C GLU A 257 6.98 13.63 -11.37
N ASN A 258 6.03 14.22 -10.65
CA ASN A 258 5.01 15.04 -11.25
C ASN A 258 5.63 16.40 -11.60
N ARG A 259 5.64 16.73 -12.90
CA ARG A 259 6.13 18.04 -13.39
C ARG A 259 4.99 18.95 -13.84
N GLY A 260 3.77 18.56 -13.47
CA GLY A 260 2.54 19.23 -13.83
C GLY A 260 2.06 20.12 -12.68
N THR A 261 0.85 19.86 -12.24
CA THR A 261 0.23 20.47 -11.06
C THR A 261 -0.62 19.39 -10.38
N ALA A 262 -1.07 19.64 -9.14
CA ALA A 262 -2.02 18.75 -8.45
C ALA A 262 -3.23 18.35 -9.31
N ASN A 263 -3.81 19.30 -10.08
CA ASN A 263 -5.03 19.04 -10.87
C ASN A 263 -4.78 18.66 -12.33
N ASN A 264 -3.52 18.43 -12.70
CA ASN A 264 -3.13 18.04 -14.06
C ASN A 264 -1.73 17.43 -13.97
N ALA A 265 -1.68 16.23 -13.40
CA ALA A 265 -0.43 15.52 -13.18
C ALA A 265 0.27 15.21 -14.51
N MET A 266 1.58 15.42 -14.55
CA MET A 266 2.44 15.06 -15.67
C MET A 266 3.60 14.23 -15.13
N LEU A 267 3.38 12.92 -14.98
CA LEU A 267 4.35 12.01 -14.40
C LEU A 267 5.51 11.70 -15.36
N PHE A 268 6.74 11.93 -14.90
CA PHE A 268 7.97 11.60 -15.63
C PHE A 268 8.81 10.63 -14.80
N GLU A 269 9.13 9.47 -15.39
CA GLU A 269 10.02 8.52 -14.73
C GLU A 269 11.41 9.12 -14.53
N VAL A 270 11.85 9.13 -13.27
CA VAL A 270 13.20 9.51 -12.87
C VAL A 270 14.03 8.24 -12.71
N THR A 271 15.21 8.21 -13.32
CA THR A 271 16.03 6.98 -13.42
C THR A 271 17.49 7.22 -13.05
N GLY A 272 18.24 6.15 -12.83
CA GLY A 272 19.67 6.23 -12.49
C GLY A 272 19.89 6.93 -11.15
N ALA A 273 20.96 7.71 -11.04
CA ALA A 273 21.35 8.38 -9.79
C ALA A 273 20.34 9.43 -9.29
N ASP A 274 19.42 9.88 -10.16
CA ASP A 274 18.37 10.83 -9.78
C ASP A 274 17.15 10.14 -9.15
N ASN A 275 17.02 8.81 -9.28
CA ASN A 275 16.01 8.06 -8.52
C ASN A 275 16.50 7.90 -7.07
N PRO A 276 15.76 8.42 -6.08
CA PRO A 276 16.19 8.41 -4.68
C PRO A 276 16.43 7.01 -4.09
N PHE A 277 15.88 5.97 -4.72
CA PHE A 277 15.99 4.58 -4.27
C PHE A 277 16.89 3.73 -5.17
N ASN A 278 17.60 4.34 -6.12
CA ASN A 278 18.45 3.62 -7.08
C ASN A 278 19.50 2.72 -6.40
N ASP A 279 20.08 3.17 -5.30
CA ASP A 279 21.11 2.41 -4.58
C ASP A 279 20.54 1.28 -3.71
N LEU A 280 19.22 1.33 -3.42
CA LEU A 280 18.50 0.27 -2.71
C LEU A 280 17.92 -0.78 -3.67
N ASN A 281 17.67 -0.41 -4.92
CA ASN A 281 17.16 -1.29 -5.96
C ASN A 281 18.05 -2.52 -6.13
N GLY A 282 17.45 -3.70 -6.10
CA GLY A 282 18.20 -4.94 -6.24
C GLY A 282 18.82 -5.47 -4.93
N THR A 283 18.73 -4.73 -3.82
CA THR A 283 19.29 -5.13 -2.52
C THR A 283 18.27 -5.85 -1.64
N ALA A 284 18.74 -6.47 -0.56
CA ALA A 284 17.86 -7.07 0.46
C ALA A 284 17.01 -6.02 1.21
N ALA A 285 17.34 -4.72 1.10
CA ALA A 285 16.53 -3.66 1.72
C ALA A 285 15.15 -3.52 1.08
N LEU A 286 15.02 -3.87 -0.21
CA LEU A 286 13.78 -3.82 -0.96
C LEU A 286 13.27 -5.22 -1.34
N GLU A 287 13.68 -6.27 -0.63
CA GLU A 287 13.15 -7.60 -0.89
C GLU A 287 11.66 -7.62 -0.55
N GLN A 288 10.83 -7.72 -1.60
CA GLN A 288 9.37 -7.68 -1.51
C GLN A 288 8.75 -6.36 -1.08
N VAL A 289 9.26 -5.28 -1.67
CA VAL A 289 8.89 -3.90 -1.36
C VAL A 289 7.39 -3.62 -1.53
N ALA A 290 6.83 -2.99 -0.50
CA ALA A 290 5.56 -2.28 -0.49
C ALA A 290 5.86 -0.90 0.11
N PRO A 291 6.05 0.13 -0.74
CA PRO A 291 6.37 1.47 -0.27
C PRO A 291 5.15 2.13 0.39
N ALA A 292 5.39 2.76 1.52
CA ALA A 292 4.45 3.67 2.18
C ALA A 292 5.15 4.99 2.46
N PHE A 293 4.38 6.07 2.52
CA PHE A 293 4.88 7.40 2.81
C PHE A 293 4.06 8.02 3.92
N ALA A 294 4.74 8.59 4.91
CA ALA A 294 4.14 9.22 6.08
C ALA A 294 5.19 10.08 6.78
N ASP A 295 4.81 11.22 7.33
CA ASP A 295 5.68 12.00 8.21
C ASP A 295 5.72 11.34 9.60
N LEU A 296 6.68 10.45 9.83
CA LEU A 296 6.80 9.70 11.09
C LEU A 296 7.75 10.35 12.09
N ASN A 297 8.52 11.34 11.65
CA ASN A 297 9.46 12.06 12.50
C ASN A 297 8.95 13.47 12.88
N GLY A 298 7.83 13.90 12.29
CA GLY A 298 7.12 15.14 12.57
C GLY A 298 7.82 16.40 12.05
N ASP A 299 8.68 16.28 11.03
CA ASP A 299 9.39 17.40 10.41
C ASP A 299 8.60 18.07 9.27
N GLY A 300 7.42 17.53 8.94
CA GLY A 300 6.53 18.01 7.90
C GLY A 300 6.80 17.42 6.52
N PHE A 301 7.83 16.59 6.35
CA PHE A 301 8.16 15.93 5.08
C PHE A 301 7.75 14.45 5.14
N PRO A 302 7.12 13.90 4.09
CA PRO A 302 6.76 12.49 4.09
C PRO A 302 8.00 11.60 4.00
N ASP A 303 8.23 10.79 5.02
CA ASP A 303 9.29 9.79 5.08
C ASP A 303 8.91 8.54 4.26
N ALA A 304 9.91 7.80 3.78
CA ALA A 304 9.68 6.55 3.06
C ALA A 304 9.80 5.34 3.98
N ILE A 305 8.82 4.44 3.91
CA ILE A 305 8.75 3.23 4.71
C ILE A 305 8.65 2.02 3.78
N PHE A 306 9.46 1.00 4.04
CA PHE A 306 9.43 -0.26 3.27
C PHE A 306 9.28 -1.46 4.20
N GLY A 307 8.33 -2.33 3.90
CA GLY A 307 8.31 -3.68 4.46
C GLY A 307 9.35 -4.58 3.77
N SER A 308 10.16 -5.29 4.56
CA SER A 308 11.10 -6.31 4.05
C SER A 308 10.58 -7.74 4.20
N ARG A 309 11.22 -8.71 3.53
CA ARG A 309 10.81 -10.13 3.56
C ARG A 309 11.37 -10.95 4.72
N LEU A 310 12.67 -10.86 5.06
CA LEU A 310 13.32 -11.77 6.03
C LEU A 310 14.52 -11.14 6.79
N PRO A 311 14.44 -10.98 8.13
CA PRO A 311 13.20 -10.91 8.91
C PRO A 311 12.35 -9.75 8.39
N SER A 312 11.02 -9.88 8.45
CA SER A 312 10.16 -8.78 8.03
C SER A 312 10.31 -7.63 8.98
N THR A 313 10.90 -6.56 8.47
CA THR A 313 11.25 -5.39 9.23
C THR A 313 10.62 -4.22 8.51
N ILE A 314 10.00 -3.33 9.27
CA ILE A 314 9.51 -2.06 8.75
C ILE A 314 10.69 -1.10 8.78
N ARG A 315 11.26 -0.83 7.61
CA ARG A 315 12.45 0.01 7.46
C ARG A 315 12.04 1.45 7.23
N PHE A 316 12.72 2.36 7.91
CA PHE A 316 12.45 3.79 7.85
C PHE A 316 13.56 4.54 7.13
N PHE A 317 13.16 5.45 6.24
CA PHE A 317 14.04 6.31 5.49
C PHE A 317 13.52 7.75 5.60
N ALA A 318 14.24 8.57 6.36
CA ALA A 318 13.86 9.96 6.61
C ALA A 318 13.97 10.78 5.32
N ASN A 319 12.95 11.58 5.01
CA ASN A 319 13.01 12.54 3.92
C ASN A 319 13.90 13.72 4.32
N THR A 320 14.96 13.94 3.55
CA THR A 320 15.96 14.99 3.81
C THR A 320 15.96 16.04 2.71
N THR A 321 14.93 16.03 1.86
CA THR A 321 14.81 16.91 0.70
C THR A 321 14.84 18.36 1.14
N ASN A 322 15.76 19.14 0.58
CA ASN A 322 15.96 20.54 0.92
C ASN A 322 16.24 20.83 2.41
N GLN A 323 16.50 19.80 3.23
CA GLN A 323 16.93 19.96 4.61
C GLN A 323 18.46 20.12 4.67
N THR A 324 18.95 21.03 5.50
CA THR A 324 20.39 21.10 5.79
C THR A 324 20.82 19.80 6.47
N PRO A 325 21.93 19.15 6.05
CA PRO A 325 22.36 17.87 6.64
C PRO A 325 22.46 17.99 8.16
N PRO A 326 22.02 16.97 8.93
CA PRO A 326 22.27 16.96 10.37
C PRO A 326 23.78 17.08 10.61
N PRO A 327 24.21 17.77 11.68
CA PRO A 327 25.64 17.90 11.98
C PRO A 327 26.26 16.49 12.14
N PRO A 328 27.49 16.27 11.67
CA PRO A 328 28.13 14.96 11.75
C PRO A 328 28.26 14.49 13.21
N PRO A 329 28.26 13.15 13.43
CA PRO A 329 28.27 12.54 14.76
C PRO A 329 29.52 12.87 15.60
#